data_AF-A0A6I1K4A8-F1
#
_entry.id   AF-A0A6I1K4A8-F1
#
_cell.length_a   1.000
_cell.length_b   1.000
_cell.length_c   1.000
_cell.angle_alpha   90.00
_cell.angle_beta   90.00
_cell.angle_gamma   90.00
#
_symmetry.space_group_name_H-M   'P 1'
#
loop_
_entity.id
_entity.type
_entity.pdbx_description
1 polymer ?
#
loop_
_entity_poly.entity_id
_entity_poly.type
_entity_poly.pdbx_seq_one_letter_code
_entity_poly.pdbx_strand_id
1 'polypeptide(L)'
;MACPVCYNAAVQPLRHAITAALREVESGIAQQRQQGKLPLVPARVHLSLNFTLDEAGTQALASAKGPHSVTIEFTAGERPAGAEASAASTDEAAQDRPPSAQDEIVSALSQVFGAPGFDSSARATVFREALEGLSREQVLAALAAAAASPSASRSEPMRTAAHRLRGVIQSGPSKTLERGGGILRDVLTSHPMELVLRVAEAEWKTQEKWL
;
A
#
# COMPACT_ATOMS: atom_id res chain seq x y z
N MET A 1 3.77 16.36 47.08
CA MET A 1 3.54 16.85 45.71
C MET A 1 4.15 15.83 44.76
N ALA A 2 3.34 14.94 44.18
CA ALA A 2 3.78 13.93 43.23
C ALA A 2 3.34 14.34 41.82
N CYS A 3 4.26 14.26 40.86
CA CYS A 3 4.12 14.75 39.49
C CYS A 3 3.29 13.76 38.64
N PRO A 4 2.19 14.19 37.99
CA PRO A 4 1.30 13.29 37.26
C PRO A 4 1.56 13.35 35.75
N VAL A 5 2.73 12.96 35.25
CA VAL A 5 3.02 12.99 33.79
C VAL A 5 3.94 11.84 33.36
N CYS A 6 3.55 10.59 33.60
CA CYS A 6 4.23 9.43 32.98
C CYS A 6 3.27 8.47 32.25
N TYR A 7 1.95 8.72 32.29
CA TYR A 7 0.95 7.75 31.82
C TYR A 7 0.71 7.73 30.29
N ASN A 8 1.40 8.57 29.50
CA ASN A 8 0.97 8.87 28.13
C ASN A 8 1.89 8.41 26.99
N ALA A 9 3.12 7.97 27.27
CA ALA A 9 4.10 7.66 26.22
C ALA A 9 3.99 6.22 25.67
N ALA A 10 3.68 5.24 26.53
CA ALA A 10 3.60 3.81 26.17
C ALA A 10 2.31 3.43 25.42
N VAL A 11 1.25 4.23 25.58
CA VAL A 11 -0.08 3.95 25.03
C VAL A 11 -0.16 4.24 23.53
N GLN A 12 0.67 5.16 23.02
CA GLN A 12 0.63 5.55 21.61
C GLN A 12 1.11 4.44 20.65
N PRO A 13 2.24 3.75 20.87
CA PRO A 13 2.71 2.70 19.97
C PRO A 13 1.73 1.53 19.85
N LEU A 14 1.16 1.07 20.97
CA LEU A 14 0.17 0.00 20.98
C LEU A 14 -1.13 0.41 20.29
N ARG A 15 -1.60 1.64 20.53
CA ARG A 15 -2.78 2.18 19.86
C ARG A 15 -2.57 2.29 18.35
N HIS A 16 -1.38 2.70 17.89
CA HIS A 16 -1.04 2.72 16.48
C HIS A 16 -1.02 1.31 15.87
N ALA A 17 -0.42 0.33 16.55
CA ALA A 17 -0.38 -1.05 16.07
C ALA A 17 -1.79 -1.66 15.97
N ILE A 18 -2.65 -1.46 16.98
CA ILE A 18 -4.05 -1.90 16.95
C ILE A 18 -4.81 -1.23 15.81
N THR A 19 -4.61 0.08 15.61
CA THR A 19 -5.28 0.83 14.54
C THR A 19 -4.83 0.37 13.16
N ALA A 20 -3.54 0.08 12.98
CA ALA A 20 -3.02 -0.46 11.73
C ALA A 20 -3.58 -1.86 11.43
N ALA A 21 -3.62 -2.74 12.43
CA ALA A 21 -4.19 -4.08 12.29
C ALA A 21 -5.68 -4.05 11.96
N LEU A 22 -6.46 -3.17 12.61
CA LEU A 22 -7.89 -3.01 12.31
C LEU A 22 -8.11 -2.52 10.87
N ARG A 23 -7.30 -1.59 10.39
CA ARG A 23 -7.38 -1.08 9.01
C ARG A 23 -7.04 -2.15 7.97
N GLU A 24 -6.05 -2.99 8.25
CA GLU A 24 -5.69 -4.09 7.36
C GLU A 24 -6.81 -5.14 7.27
N VAL A 25 -7.45 -5.45 8.40
CA VAL A 25 -8.63 -6.31 8.45
C VAL A 25 -9.79 -5.71 7.65
N GLU A 26 -10.09 -4.41 7.83
CA GLU A 26 -11.14 -3.73 7.07
C GLU A 26 -10.86 -3.73 5.56
N SER A 27 -9.61 -3.50 5.16
CA SER A 27 -9.19 -3.55 3.76
C SER A 27 -9.36 -4.96 3.16
N GLY A 28 -8.96 -6.00 3.89
CA GLY A 28 -9.13 -7.39 3.46
C GLY A 28 -10.61 -7.76 3.28
N ILE A 29 -11.47 -7.33 4.21
CA ILE A 29 -12.93 -7.53 4.11
C ILE A 29 -13.50 -6.78 2.90
N ALA A 30 -13.10 -5.54 2.67
CA ALA A 30 -13.56 -4.75 1.52
C ALA A 30 -13.18 -5.42 0.19
N GLN A 31 -11.97 -5.97 0.10
CA GLN A 31 -11.50 -6.72 -1.06
C GLN A 31 -12.27 -8.05 -1.25
N GLN A 32 -12.55 -8.78 -0.17
CA GLN A 32 -13.32 -10.02 -0.22
C GLN A 32 -14.78 -9.80 -0.67
N ARG A 33 -15.41 -8.69 -0.26
CA ARG A 33 -16.76 -8.30 -0.71
C ARG A 33 -16.85 -8.11 -2.23
N GLN A 34 -15.75 -7.76 -2.88
CA GLN A 34 -15.69 -7.63 -4.34
C GLN A 34 -15.48 -8.98 -5.06
N GLN A 35 -15.06 -10.02 -4.34
CA GLN A 35 -14.67 -11.32 -4.91
C GLN A 35 -15.64 -12.47 -4.57
N GLY A 36 -16.50 -12.33 -3.56
CA GLY A 36 -17.37 -13.41 -3.06
C GLY A 36 -18.76 -13.51 -3.71
N LYS A 37 -19.22 -14.74 -4.02
CA LYS A 37 -20.59 -15.05 -4.53
C LYS A 37 -21.71 -14.87 -3.50
N LEU A 38 -21.39 -14.71 -2.22
CA LEU A 38 -22.31 -14.39 -1.12
C LEU A 38 -21.83 -13.11 -0.44
N PRO A 39 -22.71 -12.13 -0.16
CA PRO A 39 -22.31 -10.92 0.56
C PRO A 39 -22.05 -11.28 2.01
N LEU A 40 -20.81 -11.69 2.33
CA LEU A 40 -20.38 -11.88 3.71
C LEU A 40 -20.19 -10.50 4.34
N VAL A 41 -21.00 -10.20 5.35
CA VAL A 41 -20.87 -9.01 6.16
C VAL A 41 -20.09 -9.42 7.42
N PRO A 42 -18.92 -8.81 7.70
CA PRO A 42 -18.21 -9.08 8.94
C PRO A 42 -19.10 -8.65 10.10
N ALA A 43 -19.36 -9.58 11.02
CA ALA A 43 -20.19 -9.35 12.19
C ALA A 43 -19.35 -8.97 13.41
N ARG A 44 -18.18 -9.59 13.55
CA ARG A 44 -17.29 -9.34 14.69
C ARG A 44 -15.83 -9.60 14.31
N VAL A 45 -14.95 -8.70 14.73
CA VAL A 45 -13.50 -8.88 14.67
C VAL A 45 -12.99 -8.99 16.11
N HIS A 46 -12.26 -10.05 16.40
CA HIS A 46 -11.59 -10.26 17.68
C HIS A 46 -10.07 -10.25 17.46
N LEU A 47 -9.38 -9.33 18.13
CA LEU A 47 -7.93 -9.18 18.09
C LEU A 47 -7.37 -9.49 19.48
N SER A 48 -6.48 -10.47 19.57
CA SER A 48 -5.77 -10.81 20.80
C SER A 48 -4.27 -10.58 20.64
N LEU A 49 -3.71 -9.71 21.49
CA LEU A 49 -2.30 -9.34 21.46
C LEU A 49 -1.62 -9.74 22.78
N ASN A 50 -0.70 -10.70 22.72
CA ASN A 50 0.13 -11.07 23.87
C ASN A 50 1.39 -10.21 23.94
N PHE A 51 1.44 -9.26 24.86
CA PHE A 51 2.64 -8.45 25.10
C PHE A 51 2.97 -8.38 26.59
N THR A 52 4.25 -8.19 26.88
CA THR A 52 4.76 -7.91 28.22
C THR A 52 5.26 -6.48 28.24
N LEU A 53 5.07 -5.77 29.35
CA LEU A 53 5.68 -4.46 29.53
C LEU A 53 7.10 -4.65 30.07
N ASP A 54 8.01 -3.75 29.71
CA ASP A 54 9.34 -3.64 30.32
C ASP A 54 9.24 -3.30 31.82
N GLU A 55 10.35 -3.41 32.56
CA GLU A 55 10.38 -3.17 34.02
C GLU A 55 9.91 -1.75 34.40
N ALA A 56 10.05 -0.80 33.48
CA ALA A 56 9.60 0.58 33.62
C ALA A 56 8.12 0.81 33.22
N GLY A 57 7.43 -0.20 32.68
CA GLY A 57 6.03 -0.10 32.23
C GLY A 57 5.83 0.78 30.99
N THR A 58 6.90 1.13 30.30
CA THR A 58 6.96 2.14 29.22
C THR A 58 6.98 1.56 27.82
N GLN A 59 7.44 0.33 27.64
CA GLN A 59 7.52 -0.29 26.33
C GLN A 59 6.83 -1.65 26.33
N ALA A 60 5.94 -1.85 25.34
CA ALA A 60 5.34 -3.14 25.07
C ALA A 60 6.32 -3.98 24.25
N LEU A 61 6.83 -5.03 24.87
CA LEU A 61 7.66 -6.06 24.25
C LEU A 61 6.78 -7.22 23.82
N ALA A 62 7.06 -7.83 22.66
CA ALA A 62 6.36 -9.04 22.22
C ALA A 62 6.51 -10.12 23.30
N SER A 63 5.38 -10.62 23.82
CA SER A 63 5.44 -11.63 24.88
C SER A 63 5.82 -12.98 24.28
N ALA A 64 6.75 -13.69 24.90
CA ALA A 64 7.00 -15.09 24.58
C ALA A 64 5.81 -16.01 24.96
N LYS A 65 4.79 -15.49 25.66
CA LYS A 65 3.59 -16.25 26.07
C LYS A 65 2.54 -16.26 24.95
N GLY A 66 2.75 -17.13 23.97
CA GLY A 66 1.73 -17.54 23.01
C GLY A 66 1.53 -16.61 21.80
N PRO A 67 0.98 -17.12 20.69
CA PRO A 67 0.85 -16.38 19.43
C PRO A 67 -0.20 -15.27 19.55
N HIS A 68 0.02 -14.15 18.85
CA HIS A 68 -1.03 -13.18 18.56
C HIS A 68 -2.10 -13.83 17.67
N SER A 69 -3.38 -13.49 17.86
CA SER A 69 -4.46 -14.04 17.04
C SER A 69 -5.44 -12.97 16.56
N VAL A 70 -5.94 -13.18 15.35
CA VAL A 70 -7.02 -12.40 14.74
C VAL A 70 -8.10 -13.37 14.31
N THR A 71 -9.31 -13.18 14.81
CA THR A 71 -10.49 -13.97 14.45
C THR A 71 -11.54 -13.03 13.86
N ILE A 72 -12.05 -13.37 12.68
CA ILE A 72 -13.09 -12.59 12.00
C ILE A 72 -14.30 -13.49 11.83
N GLU A 73 -15.42 -13.11 12.43
CA GLU A 73 -16.71 -13.77 12.31
C GLU A 73 -17.56 -13.03 11.28
N PHE A 74 -18.19 -13.79 10.37
CA PHE A 74 -19.01 -13.25 9.29
C PHE A 74 -20.45 -13.72 9.43
N THR A 75 -21.38 -12.84 9.07
CA THR A 75 -22.78 -13.17 8.79
C THR A 75 -23.01 -13.10 7.29
N ALA A 76 -23.66 -14.12 6.72
CA ALA A 76 -24.11 -14.04 5.33
C ALA A 76 -25.28 -13.03 5.24
N GLY A 77 -25.13 -12.00 4.42
CA GLY A 77 -26.21 -11.07 4.09
C GLY A 77 -27.17 -11.68 3.07
N GLU A 78 -28.43 -11.27 3.10
CA GLU A 78 -29.41 -11.63 2.07
C GLU A 78 -29.11 -10.87 0.77
N ARG A 79 -29.10 -11.62 -0.34
CA ARG A 79 -28.93 -11.07 -1.68
C ARG A 79 -30.15 -10.19 -2.01
N PRO A 80 -29.99 -8.93 -2.44
CA PRO A 80 -31.12 -8.12 -2.85
C PRO A 80 -31.82 -8.78 -4.04
N ALA A 81 -33.07 -9.19 -3.84
CA ALA A 81 -33.94 -9.75 -4.86
C ALA A 81 -34.38 -8.63 -5.81
N GLY A 82 -33.68 -8.45 -6.93
CA GLY A 82 -34.03 -7.38 -7.86
C GLY A 82 -33.19 -7.29 -9.14
N ALA A 83 -32.57 -8.37 -9.58
CA ALA A 83 -31.90 -8.42 -10.88
C ALA A 83 -32.13 -9.77 -11.56
N GLU A 84 -33.40 -10.05 -11.86
CA GLU A 84 -33.80 -10.88 -13.00
C GLU A 84 -33.87 -9.94 -14.21
N ALA A 85 -33.47 -10.25 -15.44
CA ALA A 85 -32.80 -11.38 -16.05
C ALA A 85 -32.28 -10.84 -17.41
N SER A 86 -31.14 -11.31 -17.89
CA SER A 86 -31.01 -11.69 -19.30
C SER A 86 -29.61 -12.22 -19.60
N ALA A 87 -29.60 -13.36 -20.28
CA ALA A 87 -28.49 -14.07 -20.90
C ALA A 87 -27.65 -14.94 -19.96
N ALA A 88 -28.11 -16.19 -19.86
CA ALA A 88 -27.25 -17.34 -19.73
C ALA A 88 -26.08 -17.24 -20.72
N SER A 89 -24.86 -17.27 -20.20
CA SER A 89 -23.72 -17.86 -20.87
C SER A 89 -22.82 -18.40 -19.78
N THR A 90 -22.81 -19.71 -19.70
CA THR A 90 -21.77 -20.53 -19.09
C THR A 90 -20.42 -19.97 -19.53
N ASP A 91 -19.66 -19.37 -18.62
CA ASP A 91 -18.23 -19.16 -18.82
C ASP A 91 -17.49 -19.46 -17.52
N GLU A 92 -17.28 -20.76 -17.33
CA GLU A 92 -16.25 -21.37 -16.49
C GLU A 92 -14.84 -21.17 -17.12
N ALA A 93 -14.57 -19.98 -17.66
CA ALA A 93 -13.32 -19.61 -18.31
C ALA A 93 -12.99 -18.12 -18.05
N ALA A 94 -12.57 -17.80 -16.83
CA ALA A 94 -11.93 -16.50 -16.52
C ALA A 94 -10.54 -16.68 -15.91
N GLN A 95 -9.85 -17.76 -16.28
CA GLN A 95 -8.39 -17.83 -16.30
C GLN A 95 -8.00 -17.67 -17.77
N ASP A 96 -6.99 -16.85 -18.06
CA ASP A 96 -6.47 -16.48 -19.40
C ASP A 96 -7.09 -15.29 -20.17
N ARG A 97 -7.61 -14.27 -19.49
CA ARG A 97 -7.53 -12.93 -20.11
C ARG A 97 -6.10 -12.42 -19.90
N PRO A 98 -5.34 -12.06 -20.96
CA PRO A 98 -4.05 -11.41 -20.77
C PRO A 98 -4.26 -10.15 -19.91
N PRO A 99 -3.40 -9.90 -18.91
CA PRO A 99 -3.54 -8.74 -18.05
C PRO A 99 -3.57 -7.48 -18.92
N SER A 100 -4.48 -6.55 -18.60
CA SER A 100 -4.48 -5.28 -19.32
C SER A 100 -3.21 -4.50 -18.97
N ALA A 101 -2.76 -3.61 -19.84
CA ALA A 101 -1.60 -2.76 -19.55
C ALA A 101 -1.77 -1.97 -18.23
N GLN A 102 -3.02 -1.65 -17.84
CA GLN A 102 -3.30 -1.05 -16.54
C GLN A 102 -3.03 -2.03 -15.40
N ASP A 103 -3.50 -3.27 -15.48
CA ASP A 103 -3.28 -4.29 -14.45
C ASP A 103 -1.79 -4.59 -14.24
N GLU A 104 -1.02 -4.62 -15.33
CA GLU A 104 0.44 -4.77 -15.30
C GLU A 104 1.11 -3.60 -14.55
N ILE A 105 0.74 -2.36 -14.90
CA ILE A 105 1.25 -1.16 -14.23
C ILE A 105 0.87 -1.16 -12.75
N VAL A 106 -0.38 -1.46 -12.41
CA VAL A 106 -0.85 -1.49 -11.01
C VAL A 106 -0.13 -2.55 -10.21
N SER A 107 0.02 -3.75 -10.77
CA SER A 107 0.76 -4.85 -10.14
C SER A 107 2.21 -4.46 -9.85
N ALA A 108 2.89 -3.84 -10.82
CA ALA A 108 4.27 -3.41 -10.66
C ALA A 108 4.41 -2.24 -9.67
N LEU A 109 3.58 -1.20 -9.78
CA LEU A 109 3.60 -0.06 -8.86
C LEU A 109 3.22 -0.46 -7.43
N SER A 110 2.34 -1.46 -7.24
CA SER A 110 2.01 -2.00 -5.91
C SER A 110 3.22 -2.62 -5.21
N GLN A 111 4.18 -3.17 -5.96
CA GLN A 111 5.42 -3.69 -5.38
C GLN A 111 6.36 -2.57 -4.89
N VAL A 112 6.21 -1.36 -5.41
CA VAL A 112 7.04 -0.19 -5.06
C VAL A 112 6.35 0.70 -4.03
N PHE A 113 5.08 1.03 -4.23
CA PHE A 113 4.32 1.91 -3.33
C PHE A 113 3.64 1.14 -2.21
N GLY A 114 3.37 -0.15 -2.37
CA GLY A 114 2.44 -0.90 -1.53
C GLY A 114 1.00 -0.78 -2.01
N ALA A 115 0.11 -1.60 -1.43
CA ALA A 115 -1.32 -1.54 -1.70
C ALA A 115 -1.88 -0.13 -1.44
N PRO A 116 -2.92 0.33 -2.18
CA PRO A 116 -3.53 1.65 -1.98
C PRO A 116 -3.91 1.93 -0.52
N GLY A 117 -3.52 3.09 0.00
CA GLY A 117 -3.63 3.48 1.41
C GLY A 117 -2.85 4.77 1.68
N PHE A 118 -2.92 5.32 2.90
CA PHE A 118 -2.36 6.65 3.19
C PHE A 118 -0.86 6.77 2.85
N ASP A 119 -0.02 5.85 3.35
CA ASP A 119 1.43 5.92 3.13
C ASP A 119 1.81 5.64 1.66
N SER A 120 1.08 4.73 0.99
CA SER A 120 1.32 4.42 -0.41
C SER A 120 0.85 5.55 -1.34
N SER A 121 -0.22 6.26 -0.97
CA SER A 121 -0.65 7.50 -1.61
C SER A 121 0.37 8.61 -1.47
N ALA A 122 0.97 8.78 -0.28
CA ALA A 122 2.06 9.74 -0.09
C ALA A 122 3.26 9.39 -1.00
N ARG A 123 3.66 8.11 -1.06
CA ARG A 123 4.70 7.63 -1.97
C ARG A 123 4.36 7.87 -3.44
N ALA A 124 3.13 7.59 -3.86
CA ALA A 124 2.67 7.82 -5.22
C ALA A 124 2.68 9.31 -5.58
N THR A 125 2.32 10.20 -4.64
CA THR A 125 2.43 11.65 -4.84
C THR A 125 3.88 12.09 -4.98
N VAL A 126 4.78 11.68 -4.07
CA VAL A 126 6.21 12.02 -4.16
C VAL A 126 6.82 11.47 -5.46
N PHE A 127 6.40 10.28 -5.90
CA PHE A 127 6.79 9.74 -7.20
C PHE A 127 6.36 10.65 -8.35
N ARG A 128 5.09 11.03 -8.43
CA ARG A 128 4.59 11.91 -9.50
C ARG A 128 5.30 13.28 -9.49
N GLU A 129 5.46 13.88 -8.31
CA GLU A 129 6.19 15.15 -8.14
C GLU A 129 7.68 15.03 -8.49
N ALA A 130 8.28 13.85 -8.34
CA ALA A 130 9.68 13.63 -8.72
C ALA A 130 9.85 13.55 -10.25
N LEU A 131 8.80 13.19 -10.99
CA LEU A 131 8.82 13.08 -12.44
C LEU A 131 8.30 14.33 -13.15
N GLU A 132 7.69 15.25 -12.41
CA GLU A 132 7.10 16.46 -12.96
C GLU A 132 8.14 17.31 -13.72
N GLY A 133 7.80 17.68 -14.96
CA GLY A 133 8.67 18.49 -15.82
C GLY A 133 9.92 17.79 -16.37
N LEU A 134 10.11 16.49 -16.09
CA LEU A 134 11.22 15.72 -16.64
C LEU A 134 10.81 14.96 -17.91
N SER A 135 11.74 14.86 -18.86
CA SER A 135 11.60 13.94 -19.99
C SER A 135 11.80 12.50 -19.53
N ARG A 136 11.25 11.54 -20.29
CA ARG A 136 11.44 10.10 -20.02
C ARG A 136 12.91 9.70 -19.87
N GLU A 137 13.79 10.24 -20.72
CA GLU A 137 15.23 9.99 -20.65
C GLU A 137 15.84 10.50 -19.34
N GLN A 138 15.43 11.70 -18.90
CA GLN A 138 15.87 12.27 -17.62
C GLN A 138 15.38 11.45 -16.43
N VAL A 139 14.16 10.92 -16.49
CA VAL A 139 13.60 10.03 -15.46
C VAL A 139 14.39 8.72 -15.37
N LEU A 140 14.68 8.07 -16.51
CA LEU A 140 15.47 6.84 -16.53
C LEU A 140 16.90 7.08 -16.00
N ALA A 141 17.50 8.21 -16.35
CA ALA A 141 18.80 8.63 -15.81
C ALA A 141 18.74 8.91 -14.30
N ALA A 142 17.66 9.55 -13.82
CA ALA A 142 17.45 9.80 -12.40
C ALA A 142 17.26 8.49 -11.60
N LEU A 143 16.56 7.49 -12.16
CA LEU A 143 16.44 6.15 -11.57
C LEU A 143 17.79 5.43 -11.49
N ALA A 144 18.60 5.52 -12.54
CA ALA A 144 19.96 4.98 -12.51
C ALA A 144 20.82 5.66 -11.42
N ALA A 145 20.74 6.99 -11.30
CA ALA A 145 21.42 7.74 -10.25
C ALA A 145 20.89 7.39 -8.85
N ALA A 146 19.58 7.17 -8.68
CA ALA A 146 19.00 6.78 -7.40
C ALA A 146 19.56 5.46 -6.87
N ALA A 147 19.83 4.50 -7.76
CA ALA A 147 20.42 3.20 -7.42
C ALA A 147 21.91 3.30 -7.06
N ALA A 148 22.70 4.06 -7.81
CA ALA A 148 24.14 4.20 -7.60
C ALA A 148 24.49 5.25 -6.52
N SER A 149 24.17 6.51 -6.78
CA SER A 149 24.35 7.64 -5.86
C SER A 149 23.62 8.87 -6.42
N PRO A 150 22.67 9.49 -5.68
CA PRO A 150 21.94 10.66 -6.16
C PRO A 150 22.85 11.84 -6.52
N SER A 151 24.00 11.97 -5.85
CA SER A 151 25.00 13.02 -6.09
C SER A 151 25.71 12.89 -7.45
N ALA A 152 25.59 11.74 -8.12
CA ALA A 152 26.15 11.52 -9.45
C ALA A 152 25.37 12.25 -10.57
N SER A 153 24.20 12.84 -10.24
CA SER A 153 23.37 13.55 -11.20
C SER A 153 23.90 14.95 -11.54
N ARG A 154 23.89 15.28 -12.83
CA ARG A 154 24.55 16.49 -13.39
C ARG A 154 23.76 17.78 -13.18
N SER A 155 22.44 17.72 -13.06
CA SER A 155 21.58 18.90 -12.87
C SER A 155 20.81 18.81 -11.56
N GLU A 156 20.50 19.97 -10.97
CA GLU A 156 19.77 20.03 -9.70
C GLU A 156 18.38 19.37 -9.78
N PRO A 157 17.56 19.58 -10.83
CA PRO A 157 16.27 18.89 -10.96
C PRO A 157 16.41 17.37 -11.00
N MET A 158 17.39 16.84 -11.72
CA MET A 158 17.63 15.40 -11.79
C MET A 158 18.17 14.84 -10.47
N ARG A 159 18.94 15.62 -9.71
CA ARG A 159 19.42 15.23 -8.37
C ARG A 159 18.27 15.16 -7.37
N THR A 160 17.39 16.17 -7.38
CA THR A 160 16.17 16.18 -6.56
C THR A 160 15.28 14.99 -6.90
N ALA A 161 15.05 14.73 -8.19
CA ALA A 161 14.28 13.57 -8.64
C ALA A 161 14.91 12.25 -8.17
N ALA A 162 16.22 12.06 -8.37
CA ALA A 162 16.92 10.86 -7.91
C ALA A 162 16.82 10.67 -6.40
N HIS A 163 16.91 11.75 -5.61
CA HIS A 163 16.76 11.69 -4.16
C HIS A 163 15.33 11.29 -3.73
N ARG A 164 14.31 11.90 -4.35
CA ARG A 164 12.90 11.57 -4.09
C ARG A 164 12.58 10.12 -4.48
N LEU A 165 13.01 9.68 -5.65
CA LEU A 165 12.82 8.31 -6.13
C LEU A 165 13.50 7.29 -5.21
N ARG A 166 14.72 7.60 -4.72
CA ARG A 166 15.41 6.79 -3.71
C ARG A 166 14.56 6.65 -2.44
N GLY A 167 14.03 7.76 -1.93
CA GLY A 167 13.16 7.78 -0.76
C GLY A 167 11.88 6.96 -0.94
N VAL A 168 11.22 7.09 -2.09
CA VAL A 168 10.02 6.30 -2.45
C VAL A 168 10.34 4.80 -2.42
N ILE A 169 11.42 4.37 -3.07
CA ILE A 169 11.80 2.96 -3.14
C ILE A 169 12.18 2.40 -1.75
N GLN A 170 12.93 3.16 -0.95
CA GLN A 170 13.40 2.71 0.37
C GLN A 170 12.28 2.66 1.42
N SER A 171 11.28 3.53 1.30
CA SER A 171 10.10 3.53 2.18
C SER A 171 9.00 2.57 1.72
N GLY A 172 9.15 1.95 0.54
CA GLY A 172 8.21 1.01 -0.05
C GLY A 172 8.41 -0.46 0.39
N PRO A 173 7.51 -1.37 -0.03
CA PRO A 173 7.57 -2.79 0.31
C PRO A 173 8.81 -3.49 -0.23
N SER A 174 9.34 -3.04 -1.38
CA SER A 174 10.53 -3.63 -1.99
C SER A 174 11.76 -3.50 -1.10
N LYS A 175 11.85 -2.44 -0.29
CA LYS A 175 12.94 -2.07 0.65
C LYS A 175 14.37 -1.99 0.07
N THR A 176 14.58 -2.46 -1.16
CA THR A 176 15.87 -2.46 -1.84
C THR A 176 15.81 -1.58 -3.08
N LEU A 177 16.87 -0.79 -3.26
CA LEU A 177 16.99 0.12 -4.40
C LEU A 177 17.13 -0.60 -5.73
N GLU A 178 17.80 -1.75 -5.72
CA GLU A 178 17.99 -2.58 -6.91
C GLU A 178 16.65 -3.11 -7.42
N ARG A 179 15.85 -3.75 -6.55
CA ARG A 179 14.56 -4.32 -6.94
C ARG A 179 13.55 -3.23 -7.29
N GLY A 180 13.35 -2.25 -6.42
CA GLY A 180 12.36 -1.19 -6.66
C GLY A 180 12.75 -0.30 -7.85
N GLY A 181 14.04 0.00 -8.01
CA GLY A 181 14.54 0.74 -9.17
C GLY A 181 14.42 -0.04 -10.47
N GLY A 182 14.65 -1.36 -10.44
CA GLY A 182 14.41 -2.27 -11.56
C GLY A 182 12.96 -2.26 -12.00
N ILE A 183 12.02 -2.47 -11.07
CA ILE A 183 10.57 -2.46 -11.34
C ILE A 183 10.13 -1.13 -11.98
N LEU A 184 10.55 0.01 -11.41
CA LEU A 184 10.20 1.32 -11.97
C LEU A 184 10.79 1.53 -13.37
N ARG A 185 12.04 1.10 -13.60
CA ARG A 185 12.67 1.16 -14.92
C ARG A 185 11.90 0.34 -15.94
N ASP A 186 11.53 -0.89 -15.58
CA ASP A 186 10.84 -1.82 -16.47
C ASP A 186 9.47 -1.26 -16.86
N VAL A 187 8.68 -0.80 -15.88
CA VAL A 187 7.37 -0.17 -16.12
C VAL A 187 7.50 1.07 -17.02
N LEU A 188 8.44 1.96 -16.73
CA LEU A 188 8.65 3.18 -17.50
C LEU A 188 9.31 2.94 -18.86
N THR A 189 9.83 1.74 -19.12
CA THR A 189 10.36 1.32 -20.43
C THR A 189 9.26 0.65 -21.26
N SER A 190 8.39 -0.13 -20.62
CA SER A 190 7.31 -0.87 -21.28
C SER A 190 6.07 -0.02 -21.56
N HIS A 191 5.84 1.05 -20.79
CA HIS A 191 4.64 1.87 -20.91
C HIS A 191 4.97 3.37 -21.08
N PRO A 192 4.09 4.15 -21.75
CA PRO A 192 4.22 5.61 -21.79
C PRO A 192 4.17 6.21 -20.39
N MET A 193 5.02 7.19 -20.12
CA MET A 193 5.14 7.82 -18.80
C MET A 193 3.81 8.42 -18.34
N GLU A 194 3.07 9.02 -19.27
CA GLU A 194 1.77 9.64 -19.05
C GLU A 194 0.72 8.62 -18.63
N LEU A 195 0.80 7.39 -19.15
CA LEU A 195 -0.09 6.30 -18.74
C LEU A 195 0.25 5.85 -17.33
N VAL A 196 1.53 5.66 -17.01
CA VAL A 196 2.01 5.25 -15.68
C VAL A 196 1.60 6.26 -14.62
N LEU A 197 1.79 7.56 -14.89
CA LEU A 197 1.40 8.64 -13.99
C LEU A 197 -0.12 8.70 -13.76
N ARG A 198 -0.91 8.49 -14.82
CA ARG A 198 -2.38 8.46 -14.73
C ARG A 198 -2.88 7.29 -13.91
N VAL A 199 -2.29 6.10 -14.08
CA VAL A 199 -2.62 4.91 -13.29
C VAL A 199 -2.22 5.11 -11.83
N ALA A 200 -1.02 5.64 -11.58
CA ALA A 200 -0.56 5.96 -10.23
C ALA A 200 -1.53 6.94 -9.53
N GLU A 201 -2.00 7.96 -10.24
CA GLU A 201 -3.01 8.89 -9.75
C GLU A 201 -4.36 8.20 -9.49
N ALA A 202 -4.90 7.46 -10.45
CA ALA A 202 -6.24 6.86 -10.31
C ALA A 202 -6.34 5.89 -9.12
N GLU A 203 -5.30 5.06 -8.94
CA GLU A 203 -5.33 3.99 -7.93
C GLU A 203 -4.88 4.45 -6.54
N TRP A 204 -3.91 5.37 -6.46
CA TRP A 204 -3.35 5.83 -5.18
C TRP A 204 -3.82 7.23 -4.77
N LYS A 205 -4.85 7.81 -5.39
CA LYS A 205 -5.48 9.04 -4.88
C LYS A 205 -6.51 8.70 -3.80
N THR A 206 -6.07 8.80 -2.54
CA THR A 206 -6.93 8.54 -1.37
C THR A 206 -7.42 9.81 -0.68
N GLN A 207 -6.82 10.98 -0.88
CA GLN A 207 -7.26 12.21 -0.19
C GLN A 207 -8.73 12.60 -0.45
N GLU A 208 -9.24 12.40 -1.66
CA GLU A 208 -10.66 12.71 -2.00
C GLU A 208 -11.64 11.65 -1.50
N LYS A 209 -11.18 10.44 -1.14
CA LYS A 209 -12.06 9.35 -0.67
C LYS A 209 -12.28 9.38 0.86
N TRP A 210 -11.59 10.27 1.58
CA TRP A 210 -11.58 10.35 3.05
C TRP A 210 -12.10 11.70 3.58
N LEU A 211 -12.34 12.66 2.69
CA LEU A 211 -13.05 13.92 2.95
C LEU A 211 -14.54 13.72 2.71
#